data_AF-A0A7Z7BW09-F1
#
_entry.id   AF-A0A7Z7BW09-F1
#
_cell.length_a   1.000
_cell.length_b   1.000
_cell.length_c   1.000
_cell.angle_alpha   90.00
_cell.angle_beta   90.00
_cell.angle_gamma   90.00
#
_symmetry.space_group_name_H-M   'P 1'
#
loop_
_entity.id
_entity.type
_entity.pdbx_description
1 polymer ?
#
loop_
_entity_poly.entity_id
_entity_poly.type
_entity_poly.pdbx_seq_one_letter_code
_entity_poly.pdbx_strand_id
1 'polypeptide(L)'
;MHTTLPYNHAHDRAQLLARRHERDLHWAKERRRQHERENAEARALLATHPLRLARVTLWTAGAALVVIGAAWAVALAVTAPGWQAAVDGAGAALALAVLLASAISLGRLRARRAAAHALLRSRDARLSHTQYHIHESVHSFIDARVDVVNTRQPVGA
;
A
#
# COMPACT_ATOMS: atom_id res chain seq x y z
N MET A 1 27.65 12.85 60.73
CA MET A 1 26.39 12.11 60.51
C MET A 1 25.92 12.39 59.10
N HIS A 2 26.11 11.44 58.17
CA HIS A 2 25.60 11.58 56.81
C HIS A 2 24.11 11.24 56.80
N THR A 3 23.26 12.26 56.65
CA THR A 3 21.83 12.09 56.40
C THR A 3 21.64 11.55 54.98
N THR A 4 21.49 10.24 54.86
CA THR A 4 21.02 9.62 53.61
C THR A 4 19.57 10.03 53.40
N LEU A 5 19.31 10.88 52.41
CA LEU A 5 17.97 11.22 51.96
C LEU A 5 17.21 9.91 51.60
N PRO A 6 15.93 9.77 52.02
CA PRO A 6 15.15 8.57 51.74
C PRO A 6 15.00 8.38 50.23
N TYR A 7 15.23 7.16 49.77
CA TYR A 7 15.21 6.77 48.36
C TYR A 7 13.87 7.11 47.70
N ASN A 8 13.91 7.91 46.62
CA ASN A 8 12.70 8.44 45.99
C ASN A 8 12.16 7.51 44.90
N HIS A 9 11.37 6.52 45.29
CA HIS A 9 10.69 5.60 44.37
C HIS A 9 9.80 6.29 43.33
N ALA A 10 9.29 7.51 43.59
CA ALA A 10 8.48 8.24 42.63
C ALA A 10 9.32 8.79 41.48
N HIS A 11 10.57 9.20 41.75
CA HIS A 11 11.52 9.63 40.74
C HIS A 11 11.84 8.49 39.76
N ASP A 12 12.07 7.27 40.26
CA ASP A 12 12.36 6.12 39.41
C ASP A 12 11.15 5.71 38.57
N ARG A 13 9.94 5.73 39.14
CA ARG A 13 8.71 5.45 38.40
C ARG A 13 8.51 6.47 37.28
N ALA A 14 8.78 7.74 37.53
CA ALA A 14 8.73 8.78 36.52
C ALA A 14 9.77 8.55 35.41
N GLN A 15 11.00 8.16 35.76
CA GLN A 15 12.03 7.82 34.76
C GLN A 15 11.63 6.59 33.92
N LEU A 16 11.03 5.57 34.53
CA LEU A 16 10.55 4.38 33.82
C LEU A 16 9.40 4.71 32.85
N LEU A 17 8.48 5.60 33.25
CA LEU A 17 7.42 6.10 32.38
C LEU A 17 7.98 6.93 31.22
N ALA A 18 8.94 7.82 31.48
CA ALA A 18 9.60 8.60 30.44
C ALA A 18 10.26 7.69 29.37
N ARG A 19 11.01 6.66 29.80
CA ARG A 19 11.61 5.68 28.87
C ARG A 19 10.59 4.85 28.09
N ARG A 20 9.40 4.60 28.66
CA ARG A 20 8.29 3.96 27.91
C ARG A 20 7.75 4.90 26.84
N HIS A 21 7.47 6.14 27.19
CA HIS A 21 7.01 7.15 26.24
C HIS A 21 8.00 7.41 25.12
N GLU A 22 9.30 7.45 25.40
CA GLU A 22 10.34 7.59 24.37
C GLU A 22 10.31 6.42 23.36
N ARG A 23 10.16 5.18 23.85
CA ARG A 23 10.03 4.00 22.99
C ARG A 23 8.76 4.05 22.15
N ASP A 24 7.63 4.43 22.76
CA ASP A 24 6.35 4.54 22.06
C ASP A 24 6.41 5.62 20.97
N LEU A 25 7.04 6.77 21.26
CA LEU A 25 7.27 7.84 20.30
C LEU A 25 8.20 7.40 19.18
N HIS A 26 9.26 6.66 19.49
CA HIS A 26 10.15 6.11 18.48
C HIS A 26 9.39 5.16 17.55
N TRP A 27 8.58 4.25 18.09
CA TRP A 27 7.73 3.35 17.30
C TRP A 27 6.68 4.10 16.47
N ALA A 28 6.08 5.16 17.02
CA ALA A 28 5.14 5.99 16.28
C ALA A 28 5.83 6.71 15.11
N LYS A 29 7.03 7.25 15.32
CA LYS A 29 7.83 7.88 14.26
C LYS A 29 8.21 6.88 13.17
N GLU A 30 8.64 5.67 13.55
CA GLU A 30 9.01 4.65 12.59
C GLU A 30 7.82 4.17 11.76
N ARG A 31 6.66 3.91 12.40
CA ARG A 31 5.42 3.58 11.68
C ARG A 31 4.99 4.71 10.74
N ARG A 32 5.14 5.97 11.14
CA ARG A 32 4.87 7.10 10.26
C ARG A 32 5.77 7.10 9.03
N ARG A 33 7.07 6.92 9.21
CA ARG A 33 8.05 6.85 8.09
C ARG A 33 7.72 5.68 7.16
N GLN A 34 7.37 4.53 7.72
CA GLN A 34 6.94 3.38 6.94
C GLN A 34 5.70 3.71 6.10
N HIS A 35 4.66 4.31 6.69
CA HIS A 35 3.48 4.71 5.94
C HIS A 35 3.77 5.78 4.88
N GLU A 36 4.70 6.70 5.12
CA GLU A 36 5.12 7.69 4.12
C GLU A 36 5.81 7.01 2.92
N ARG A 37 6.64 6.00 3.16
CA ARG A 37 7.27 5.17 2.12
C ARG A 37 6.22 4.38 1.33
N GLU A 38 5.32 3.67 2.00
CA GLU A 38 4.23 2.90 1.37
C GLU A 38 3.36 3.80 0.48
N ASN A 39 3.05 5.02 0.93
CA ASN A 39 2.30 6.01 0.14
C ASN A 39 3.09 6.50 -1.09
N ALA A 40 4.39 6.75 -0.92
CA ALA A 40 5.25 7.17 -2.03
C ALA A 40 5.35 6.07 -3.10
N GLU A 41 5.55 4.82 -2.68
CA GLU A 41 5.58 3.65 -3.56
C GLU A 41 4.25 3.44 -4.28
N ALA A 42 3.12 3.54 -3.58
CA ALA A 42 1.79 3.44 -4.18
C ALA A 42 1.57 4.51 -5.26
N ARG A 43 1.97 5.76 -4.99
CA ARG A 43 1.88 6.85 -5.98
C ARG A 43 2.80 6.62 -7.18
N ALA A 44 4.05 6.21 -6.95
CA ALA A 44 4.99 5.92 -8.02
C ALA A 44 4.49 4.78 -8.93
N LEU A 45 3.92 3.74 -8.34
CA LEU A 45 3.32 2.61 -9.05
C LEU A 45 2.14 3.05 -9.91
N LEU A 46 1.29 3.94 -9.41
CA LEU A 46 0.13 4.45 -10.14
C LEU A 46 0.50 5.46 -11.23
N ALA A 47 1.52 6.29 -11.00
CA ALA A 47 2.06 7.26 -11.96
C ALA A 47 2.71 6.57 -13.18
N THR A 48 3.21 5.35 -12.99
CA THR A 48 3.78 4.57 -14.09
C THR A 48 2.66 4.08 -15.04
N HIS A 49 2.85 4.32 -16.35
CA HIS A 49 1.91 3.89 -17.37
C HIS A 49 1.71 2.36 -17.35
N PRO A 50 0.46 1.84 -17.43
CA PRO A 50 0.17 0.41 -17.29
C PRO A 50 0.91 -0.45 -18.33
N LEU A 51 1.04 0.02 -19.57
CA LEU A 51 1.80 -0.70 -20.60
C LEU A 51 3.29 -0.79 -20.28
N ARG A 52 3.87 0.20 -19.59
CA ARG A 52 5.30 0.17 -19.21
C ARG A 52 5.56 -0.88 -18.13
N LEU A 53 4.61 -1.07 -17.22
CA LEU A 53 4.66 -2.12 -16.20
C LEU A 53 4.46 -3.52 -16.82
N ALA A 54 3.52 -3.64 -17.76
CA ALA A 54 3.23 -4.89 -18.46
C ALA A 54 4.27 -5.26 -19.52
N ARG A 55 5.11 -4.30 -19.95
CA ARG A 55 6.03 -4.43 -21.08
C ARG A 55 6.87 -5.70 -21.00
N VAL A 56 7.53 -5.94 -19.87
CA VAL A 56 8.41 -7.11 -19.72
C VAL A 56 7.62 -8.39 -19.91
N THR A 57 6.50 -8.54 -19.22
CA THR A 57 5.62 -9.72 -19.32
C THR A 57 5.15 -9.95 -20.76
N LEU A 58 4.73 -8.90 -21.47
CA LEU A 58 4.26 -8.98 -22.85
C LEU A 58 5.38 -9.38 -23.81
N TRP A 59 6.58 -8.78 -23.68
CA TRP A 59 7.73 -9.13 -24.51
C TRP A 59 8.19 -10.56 -24.26
N THR A 60 8.30 -10.99 -23.00
CA THR A 60 8.72 -12.36 -22.68
C THR A 60 7.70 -13.39 -23.16
N ALA A 61 6.40 -13.10 -23.02
CA ALA A 61 5.36 -14.00 -23.52
C ALA A 61 5.36 -14.06 -25.05
N GLY A 62 5.48 -12.92 -25.73
CA GLY A 62 5.58 -12.85 -27.19
C GLY A 62 6.81 -13.60 -27.71
N ALA A 63 7.98 -13.37 -27.13
CA ALA A 63 9.20 -14.08 -27.49
C ALA A 63 9.08 -15.60 -27.27
N ALA A 64 8.51 -16.02 -26.14
CA ALA A 64 8.30 -17.44 -25.85
C ALA A 64 7.34 -18.09 -26.85
N LEU A 65 6.24 -17.42 -27.22
CA LEU A 65 5.29 -17.91 -28.22
C LEU A 65 5.93 -18.03 -29.61
N VAL A 66 6.78 -17.08 -30.01
CA VAL A 66 7.53 -17.16 -31.27
C VAL A 66 8.47 -18.37 -31.27
N VAL A 67 9.20 -18.60 -30.18
CA VAL A 67 10.09 -19.76 -30.05
C VAL A 67 9.30 -21.07 -30.08
N ILE A 68 8.18 -21.15 -29.37
CA ILE A 68 7.30 -22.33 -29.37
C ILE A 68 6.76 -22.59 -30.78
N GLY A 69 6.29 -21.55 -31.48
CA GLY A 69 5.79 -21.67 -32.84
C GLY A 69 6.85 -22.15 -33.83
N ALA A 70 8.07 -21.61 -33.75
CA ALA A 70 9.19 -22.06 -34.58
C ALA A 70 9.58 -23.52 -34.28
N ALA A 71 9.67 -23.88 -33.00
CA ALA A 71 9.98 -25.24 -32.58
C ALA A 71 8.89 -26.24 -33.01
N TRP A 72 7.62 -25.84 -32.93
CA TRP A 72 6.49 -26.65 -33.38
C TRP A 72 6.53 -26.89 -34.89
N ALA A 73 6.78 -25.85 -35.70
CA ALA A 73 6.92 -25.99 -37.15
C ALA A 73 8.06 -26.94 -37.54
N VAL A 74 9.21 -26.82 -36.89
CA VAL A 74 10.35 -27.74 -37.09
C VAL A 74 10.00 -29.16 -36.66
N ALA A 75 9.34 -29.32 -35.50
CA ALA A 75 8.93 -30.62 -35.00
C ALA A 75 7.98 -31.34 -35.96
N LEU A 76 7.00 -30.62 -36.53
CA LEU A 76 6.08 -31.16 -37.54
C LEU A 76 6.79 -31.57 -38.84
N ALA A 77 7.81 -30.82 -39.26
CA ALA A 77 8.56 -31.11 -40.48
C ALA A 77 9.41 -32.39 -40.39
N VAL A 78 9.84 -32.77 -39.18
CA VAL A 78 10.76 -33.90 -38.95
C VAL A 78 10.04 -35.10 -38.30
N THR A 79 8.77 -34.95 -37.88
CA THR A 79 8.05 -36.05 -37.24
C THR A 79 7.56 -37.11 -38.21
N ALA A 80 7.66 -38.37 -37.78
CA ALA A 80 7.13 -39.49 -38.52
C ALA A 80 5.59 -39.47 -38.60
N PRO A 81 4.99 -40.04 -39.66
CA PRO A 81 3.55 -40.21 -39.77
C PRO A 81 2.98 -40.94 -38.54
N GLY A 82 1.91 -40.41 -37.95
CA GLY A 82 1.26 -40.96 -36.75
C GLY A 82 1.59 -40.25 -35.42
N TRP A 83 2.65 -39.44 -35.35
CA TRP A 83 2.99 -38.66 -34.15
C TRP A 83 2.51 -37.19 -34.17
N GLN A 84 1.94 -36.75 -35.28
CA GLN A 84 1.53 -35.36 -35.51
C GLN A 84 0.59 -34.84 -34.41
N ALA A 85 -0.41 -35.64 -34.02
CA ALA A 85 -1.34 -35.26 -32.96
C ALA A 85 -0.64 -35.04 -31.59
N ALA A 86 0.41 -35.80 -31.30
CA ALA A 86 1.18 -35.62 -30.07
C ALA A 86 2.03 -34.34 -30.10
N VAL A 87 2.62 -34.01 -31.25
CA VAL A 87 3.36 -32.76 -31.46
C VAL A 87 2.44 -31.55 -31.36
N ASP A 88 1.26 -31.62 -31.96
CA ASP A 88 0.24 -30.57 -31.88
C ASP A 88 -0.25 -30.38 -30.45
N GLY A 89 -0.52 -31.47 -29.73
CA GLY A 89 -0.91 -31.44 -28.32
C GLY A 89 0.17 -30.81 -27.44
N ALA A 90 1.44 -31.17 -27.65
CA ALA A 90 2.57 -30.60 -26.91
C ALA A 90 2.75 -29.10 -27.20
N GLY A 91 2.70 -28.70 -28.48
CA GLY A 91 2.78 -27.29 -28.88
C GLY A 91 1.65 -26.45 -28.29
N ALA A 92 0.42 -26.95 -28.34
CA ALA A 92 -0.75 -26.31 -27.77
C ALA A 92 -0.64 -26.16 -26.23
N ALA A 93 -0.19 -27.21 -25.53
CA ALA A 93 -0.01 -27.17 -24.09
C ALA A 93 1.03 -26.13 -23.65
N LEU A 94 2.17 -26.05 -24.37
CA LEU A 94 3.21 -25.05 -24.11
C LEU A 94 2.71 -23.63 -24.35
N ALA A 95 2.01 -23.39 -25.47
CA ALA A 95 1.43 -22.08 -25.76
C ALA A 95 0.42 -21.67 -24.68
N LEU A 96 -0.44 -22.58 -24.25
CA LEU A 96 -1.41 -22.34 -23.18
C LEU A 96 -0.72 -22.00 -21.86
N ALA A 97 0.35 -22.70 -21.49
CA ALA A 97 1.11 -22.44 -20.27
C ALA A 97 1.70 -21.02 -20.26
N VAL A 98 2.26 -20.56 -21.38
CA VAL A 98 2.78 -19.19 -21.52
C VAL A 98 1.66 -18.17 -21.38
N LEU A 99 0.52 -18.39 -22.03
CA LEU A 99 -0.63 -17.50 -21.95
C LEU A 99 -1.17 -17.41 -20.51
N LEU A 100 -1.33 -18.54 -19.81
CA LEU A 100 -1.76 -18.59 -18.42
C LEU A 100 -0.78 -17.86 -17.48
N ALA A 101 0.53 -18.13 -17.62
CA ALA A 101 1.54 -17.45 -16.83
C ALA A 101 1.51 -15.92 -17.05
N SER A 102 1.35 -15.49 -18.30
CA SER A 102 1.23 -14.08 -18.66
C SER A 102 -0.04 -13.44 -18.04
N ALA A 103 -1.18 -14.13 -18.10
CA ALA A 103 -2.43 -13.67 -17.52
C ALA A 103 -2.34 -13.54 -15.99
N ILE A 104 -1.72 -14.50 -15.31
CA ILE A 104 -1.48 -14.46 -13.85
C ILE A 104 -0.57 -13.27 -13.50
N SER A 105 0.51 -13.05 -14.26
CA SER A 105 1.43 -11.94 -14.04
C SER A 105 0.74 -10.58 -14.20
N LEU A 106 -0.02 -10.41 -15.29
CA LEU A 106 -0.82 -9.20 -15.52
C LEU A 106 -1.91 -9.02 -14.45
N GLY A 107 -2.55 -10.09 -14.01
CA GLY A 107 -3.53 -10.09 -12.92
C GLY A 107 -2.92 -9.62 -11.61
N ARG A 108 -1.71 -10.08 -11.27
CA ARG A 108 -0.96 -9.61 -10.08
C ARG A 108 -0.61 -8.12 -10.18
N LEU A 109 -0.21 -7.64 -11.36
CA LEU A 109 0.04 -6.21 -11.58
C LEU A 109 -1.23 -5.37 -11.39
N ARG A 110 -2.36 -5.85 -11.94
CA ARG A 110 -3.67 -5.21 -11.76
C ARG A 110 -4.09 -5.18 -10.28
N ALA A 111 -3.92 -6.29 -9.56
CA ALA A 111 -4.23 -6.37 -8.13
C ALA A 111 -3.37 -5.41 -7.30
N ARG A 112 -2.07 -5.31 -7.58
CA ARG A 112 -1.17 -4.34 -6.93
C ARG A 112 -1.61 -2.90 -7.15
N ARG A 113 -2.04 -2.54 -8.37
CA ARG A 113 -2.59 -1.21 -8.67
C ARG A 113 -3.91 -0.96 -7.93
N ALA A 114 -4.80 -1.94 -7.88
CA ALA A 114 -6.06 -1.83 -7.15
C ALA A 114 -5.82 -1.62 -5.65
N ALA A 115 -4.87 -2.36 -5.06
CA ALA A 115 -4.45 -2.18 -3.69
C ALA A 115 -3.85 -0.79 -3.43
N ALA A 116 -3.00 -0.28 -4.34
CA ALA A 116 -2.45 1.09 -4.25
C ALA A 116 -3.57 2.15 -4.28
N HIS A 117 -4.56 2.00 -5.16
CA HIS A 117 -5.73 2.89 -5.18
C HIS A 117 -6.56 2.80 -3.90
N ALA A 118 -6.78 1.59 -3.36
CA ALA A 118 -7.52 1.41 -2.12
C ALA A 118 -6.79 2.05 -0.92
N LEU A 119 -5.47 1.88 -0.85
CA LEU A 119 -4.63 2.48 0.18
C LEU A 119 -4.74 4.00 0.17
N LEU A 120 -4.57 4.64 -1.00
CA LEU A 120 -4.68 6.09 -1.12
C LEU A 120 -6.09 6.60 -0.81
N ARG A 121 -7.14 5.94 -1.33
CA ARG A 121 -8.54 6.30 -1.00
C ARG A 121 -8.83 6.20 0.49
N SER A 122 -8.34 5.15 1.15
CA SER A 122 -8.52 4.98 2.59
C SER A 122 -7.85 6.11 3.39
N ARG A 123 -6.69 6.60 2.92
CA ARG A 123 -5.98 7.70 3.53
C ARG A 123 -6.74 9.01 3.34
N ASP A 124 -7.19 9.28 2.13
CA ASP A 124 -7.92 10.51 1.82
C ASP A 124 -9.23 10.57 2.63
N ALA A 125 -9.93 9.44 2.80
CA ALA A 125 -11.10 9.32 3.66
C ALA A 125 -10.80 9.58 5.15
N ARG A 126 -9.66 9.09 5.67
CA ARG A 126 -9.25 9.39 7.06
C ARG A 126 -8.90 10.87 7.25
N LEU A 127 -8.25 11.47 6.25
CA LEU A 127 -7.89 12.89 6.29
C LEU A 127 -9.14 13.77 6.25
N SER A 128 -10.08 13.51 5.34
CA SER A 128 -11.33 14.25 5.26
C SER A 128 -12.17 14.11 6.53
N HIS A 129 -12.22 12.90 7.11
CA HIS A 129 -12.90 12.66 8.39
C HIS A 129 -12.26 13.42 9.55
N THR A 130 -10.92 13.46 9.61
CA THR A 130 -10.22 14.22 10.65
C THR A 130 -10.43 15.73 10.46
N GLN A 131 -10.38 16.21 9.21
CA GLN A 131 -10.67 17.61 8.88
C GLN A 131 -12.09 18.00 9.26
N TYR A 132 -13.07 17.12 9.03
CA TYR A 132 -14.46 17.31 9.45
C TYR A 132 -14.55 17.53 10.96
N HIS A 133 -13.97 16.66 11.78
CA HIS A 133 -14.02 16.80 13.23
C HIS A 133 -13.22 18.01 13.76
N ILE A 134 -12.12 18.38 13.10
CA ILE A 134 -11.42 19.64 13.43
C ILE A 134 -12.35 20.83 13.14
N HIS A 135 -13.01 20.84 11.98
CA HIS A 135 -13.91 21.92 11.61
C HIS A 135 -15.13 22.03 12.54
N GLU A 136 -15.73 20.89 12.89
CA GLU A 136 -16.84 20.78 13.82
C GLU A 136 -16.46 21.22 15.24
N SER A 137 -15.29 20.79 15.74
CA SER A 137 -14.80 21.21 17.07
C SER A 137 -14.48 22.70 17.14
N VAL A 138 -13.96 23.30 16.06
CA VAL A 138 -13.74 24.76 15.99
C VAL A 138 -15.06 25.52 16.03
N HIS A 139 -16.08 25.08 15.27
CA HIS A 139 -17.40 25.72 15.30
C HIS A 139 -18.03 25.60 16.69
N SER A 140 -18.04 24.40 17.28
CA SER A 140 -18.55 24.19 18.63
C SER A 140 -17.82 25.04 19.68
N PHE A 141 -16.50 25.22 19.56
CA PHE A 141 -15.73 26.09 20.45
C PHE A 141 -16.12 27.57 20.29
N ILE A 142 -16.28 28.04 19.04
CA ILE A 142 -16.69 29.41 18.75
C ILE A 142 -18.10 29.67 19.30
N ASP A 143 -19.05 28.77 19.03
CA ASP A 143 -20.43 28.87 19.50
C ASP A 143 -20.48 28.93 21.04
N ALA A 144 -19.78 28.00 21.71
CA ALA A 144 -19.68 28.00 23.17
C ALA A 144 -19.05 29.30 23.72
N ARG A 145 -18.06 29.87 23.01
CA ARG A 145 -17.43 31.13 23.42
C ARG A 145 -18.37 32.32 23.22
N VAL A 146 -19.11 32.36 22.12
CA VAL A 146 -20.11 33.40 21.82
C VAL A 146 -21.23 33.37 22.85
N ASP A 147 -21.75 32.18 23.18
CA ASP A 147 -22.78 32.01 24.21
C ASP A 147 -22.31 32.51 25.59
N VAL A 148 -21.08 32.20 25.99
CA VAL A 148 -20.51 32.71 27.25
C VAL A 148 -20.35 34.23 27.23
N VAL A 149 -20.00 34.84 26.10
CA VAL A 149 -19.90 36.31 25.99
C VAL A 149 -21.29 36.95 26.05
N ASN A 150 -22.26 36.41 25.32
CA ASN A 150 -23.63 36.92 25.27
C ASN A 150 -24.39 36.75 26.60
N THR A 151 -24.06 35.72 27.39
CA THR A 151 -24.66 35.49 28.72
C THR A 151 -23.96 36.23 29.85
N ARG A 152 -22.69 36.64 29.68
CA ARG A 152 -21.92 37.42 30.66
C ARG A 152 -21.96 38.93 30.44
N GLN A 153 -22.23 39.39 29.22
CA GLN A 153 -22.64 40.77 29.01
C GLN A 153 -24.11 40.89 29.42
N PRO A 154 -24.46 41.67 30.46
CA PRO A 154 -25.85 42.09 30.60
C PRO A 154 -26.20 42.83 29.31
N VAL A 155 -27.34 42.49 28.71
CA VAL A 155 -27.98 43.34 27.70
C VAL A 155 -28.19 44.69 28.38
N GLY A 156 -27.28 45.62 28.10
CA GLY A 156 -27.25 46.94 28.68
C GLY A 156 -28.13 47.87 27.87
N ALA A 157 -29.24 48.27 28.51
CA ALA A 157 -30.26 49.25 28.12
C ALA A 157 -31.35 48.76 27.16
#